data_AF-X5Y9E9-F1
#
_entry.id   AF-X5Y9E9-F1
#
_cell.length_a   1.000
_cell.length_b   1.000
_cell.length_c   1.000
_cell.angle_alpha   90.00
_cell.angle_beta   90.00
_cell.angle_gamma   90.00
#
_symmetry.space_group_name_H-M   'P 1'
#
loop_
_entity.id
_entity.type
_entity.pdbx_description
1 polymer ?
#
loop_
_entity_poly.entity_id
_entity_poly.type
_entity_poly.pdbx_seq_one_letter_code
_entity_poly.pdbx_strand_id
1 'polypeptide(L)'
;MRRRVARLVESGADPERILAVTFTRIAAEDVRRELNKLDVEGADEIQARTLHSFAMRILRKQWVINLLGRVTRPLLNFEIEPLLYDLGDNRFGIRVHARSGLRHMKLPSLVLKTMIL
;
A
#
# COMPACT_ATOMS: atom_id res chain seq x y z
N MET A 1 20.21 -5.32 3.34
CA MET A 1 19.52 -4.20 2.65
C MET A 1 20.46 -3.03 2.37
N ARG A 2 21.02 -2.36 3.40
CA ARG A 2 21.94 -1.20 3.25
C ARG A 2 23.01 -1.34 2.17
N ARG A 3 23.79 -2.42 2.18
CA ARG A 3 24.82 -2.68 1.15
C ARG A 3 24.28 -2.73 -0.28
N ARG A 4 23.04 -3.21 -0.47
CA ARG A 4 22.41 -3.30 -1.80
C ARG A 4 21.99 -1.92 -2.28
N VAL A 5 21.47 -1.09 -1.38
CA VAL A 5 21.07 0.28 -1.70
C VAL A 5 22.30 1.16 -2.00
N ALA A 6 23.33 1.10 -1.16
CA ALA A 6 24.59 1.80 -1.41
C ALA A 6 25.17 1.43 -2.79
N ARG A 7 25.26 0.13 -3.10
CA ARG A 7 25.72 -0.34 -4.42
C ARG A 7 24.85 0.15 -5.59
N LEU A 8 23.53 0.26 -5.41
CA LEU A 8 22.63 0.76 -6.45
C LEU A 8 22.95 2.23 -6.74
N VAL A 9 23.07 3.06 -5.70
CA VAL A 9 23.38 4.48 -5.86
C VAL A 9 24.79 4.68 -6.41
N GLU A 10 25.79 3.96 -5.89
CA GLU A 10 27.17 3.96 -6.42
C GLU A 10 27.23 3.55 -7.90
N SER A 11 26.31 2.67 -8.35
CA SER A 11 26.19 2.27 -9.76
C SER A 11 25.45 3.29 -10.64
N GLY A 12 25.10 4.47 -10.10
CA GLY A 12 24.43 5.55 -10.81
C GLY A 12 22.90 5.47 -10.81
N ALA A 13 22.29 4.64 -9.95
CA ALA A 13 20.85 4.64 -9.79
C ALA A 13 20.39 5.91 -9.05
N ASP A 14 19.48 6.65 -9.67
CA ASP A 14 18.80 7.79 -9.08
C ASP A 14 18.07 7.41 -7.76
N PRO A 15 18.45 7.98 -6.61
CA PRO A 15 17.86 7.70 -5.32
C PRO A 15 16.33 7.89 -5.26
N GLU A 16 15.78 8.89 -5.96
CA GLU A 16 14.33 9.16 -5.99
C GLU A 16 13.53 8.00 -6.62
N ARG A 17 14.20 7.19 -7.46
CA ARG A 17 13.61 6.05 -8.17
C ARG A 17 13.75 4.74 -7.39
N ILE A 18 14.40 4.75 -6.22
CA ILE A 18 14.54 3.59 -5.35
C ILE A 18 13.37 3.55 -4.35
N LEU A 19 12.68 2.40 -4.32
CA LEU A 19 11.57 2.16 -3.38
C LEU A 19 11.86 0.93 -2.51
N ALA A 20 11.94 1.16 -1.21
CA ALA A 20 11.93 0.16 -0.16
C ALA A 20 10.50 -0.08 0.34
N VAL A 21 10.00 -1.31 0.17
CA VAL A 21 8.65 -1.71 0.62
C VAL A 21 8.74 -2.67 1.80
N THR A 22 7.94 -2.41 2.84
CA THR A 22 7.80 -3.29 4.01
C THR A 22 6.32 -3.62 4.31
N PHE A 23 6.07 -4.55 5.21
CA PHE A 23 4.72 -4.94 5.62
C PHE A 23 4.17 -4.14 6.81
N THR A 24 5.03 -3.60 7.67
CA THR A 24 4.61 -2.88 8.89
C THR A 24 5.13 -1.45 8.90
N ARG A 25 4.39 -0.56 9.57
CA ARG A 25 4.79 0.84 9.73
C ARG A 25 6.13 0.98 10.45
N ILE A 26 6.31 0.21 11.51
CA ILE A 26 7.56 0.20 12.28
C ILE A 26 8.74 -0.21 11.39
N ALA A 27 8.60 -1.28 10.59
CA ALA A 27 9.68 -1.70 9.69
C ALA A 27 9.97 -0.68 8.58
N ALA A 28 8.94 0.00 8.05
CA ALA A 28 9.14 1.08 7.08
C ALA A 28 9.95 2.22 7.69
N GLU A 29 9.62 2.60 8.92
CA GLU A 29 10.29 3.66 9.67
C GLU A 29 11.72 3.28 10.04
N ASP A 30 11.95 2.05 10.49
CA ASP A 30 13.30 1.54 10.75
C ASP A 30 14.15 1.55 9.49
N VAL A 31 13.61 1.09 8.36
CA VAL A 31 14.31 1.15 7.07
C VAL A 31 14.62 2.60 6.70
N ARG A 32 13.68 3.53 6.87
CA ARG A 32 13.91 4.96 6.60
C ARG A 32 15.07 5.51 7.45
N ARG A 33 15.08 5.23 8.75
CA ARG A 33 16.18 5.62 9.64
C ARG A 33 17.51 5.03 9.23
N GLU A 34 17.55 3.76 8.84
CA GLU A 34 18.79 3.11 8.44
C GLU A 34 19.30 3.56 7.06
N LEU A 35 18.41 4.03 6.16
CA LEU A 35 18.79 4.66 4.90
C LEU A 35 19.38 6.05 5.12
N ASN A 36 18.77 6.86 5.98
CA ASN A 36 19.28 8.20 6.32
C ASN A 36 20.66 8.17 7.02
N LYS A 37 21.07 7.02 7.55
CA LYS A 37 22.40 6.81 8.14
C LYS A 37 23.47 6.38 7.12
N LEU A 38 23.09 6.18 5.86
CA LEU A 38 24.05 5.89 4.80
C LEU A 38 24.77 7.19 4.44
N ASP A 39 26.10 7.13 4.43
CA ASP A 39 26.97 8.23 3.97
C ASP A 39 27.06 8.21 2.44
N VAL A 40 25.90 8.33 1.78
CA VAL A 40 25.73 8.29 0.33
C VAL A 40 24.83 9.45 -0.06
N GLU A 41 25.22 10.20 -1.09
CA GLU A 41 24.46 11.33 -1.60
C GLU A 41 23.04 10.91 -2.03
N GLY A 42 22.04 11.68 -1.61
CA GLY A 42 20.62 11.43 -1.90
C GLY A 42 20.00 10.23 -1.14
N ALA A 43 20.69 9.64 -0.16
CA ALA A 43 20.14 8.51 0.59
C ALA A 43 18.82 8.83 1.33
N ASP A 44 18.57 10.10 1.67
CA ASP A 44 17.35 10.61 2.31
C ASP A 44 16.16 10.76 1.34
N GLU A 45 16.44 10.81 0.03
CA GLU A 45 15.44 10.87 -1.05
C GLU A 45 14.82 9.49 -1.35
N ILE A 46 15.49 8.42 -0.91
CA ILE A 46 15.04 7.04 -1.09
C ILE A 46 13.72 6.81 -0.36
N GLN A 47 12.72 6.30 -1.08
CA GLN A 47 11.38 6.10 -0.51
C GLN A 47 11.33 4.80 0.30
N ALA A 48 11.00 4.90 1.58
CA ALA A 48 10.65 3.75 2.43
C ALA A 48 9.18 3.81 2.82
N ARG A 49 8.40 2.79 2.46
CA ARG A 49 6.94 2.76 2.65
C ARG A 49 6.43 1.36 2.98
N THR A 50 5.25 1.30 3.60
CA THR A 50 4.48 0.05 3.61
C THR A 50 3.84 -0.21 2.25
N LEU A 51 3.53 -1.47 1.96
CA LEU A 51 2.82 -1.86 0.73
C LEU A 51 1.51 -1.06 0.56
N HIS A 52 0.69 -0.95 1.61
CA HIS A 52 -0.57 -0.20 1.57
C HIS A 52 -0.35 1.30 1.36
N SER A 53 0.64 1.90 2.03
CA SER A 53 0.97 3.32 1.85
C SER A 53 1.43 3.63 0.42
N PHE A 54 2.10 2.67 -0.23
CA PHE A 54 2.50 2.78 -1.62
C PHE A 54 1.31 2.61 -2.58
N ALA A 55 0.49 1.57 -2.41
CA ALA A 55 -0.71 1.35 -3.22
C ALA A 55 -1.66 2.56 -3.19
N MET A 56 -1.89 3.13 -1.99
CA MET A 56 -2.73 4.32 -1.84
C MET A 56 -2.11 5.56 -2.52
N ARG A 57 -0.78 5.70 -2.54
CA ARG A 57 -0.10 6.76 -3.30
C ARG A 57 -0.32 6.61 -4.80
N ILE A 58 -0.27 5.38 -5.34
CA ILE A 58 -0.56 5.13 -6.76
C ILE A 58 -2.00 5.49 -7.07
N LEU A 59 -2.96 5.00 -6.27
CA LEU A 59 -4.39 5.25 -6.48
C LEU A 59 -4.74 6.74 -6.48
N ARG A 60 -4.16 7.52 -5.56
CA ARG A 60 -4.37 8.98 -5.50
C ARG A 60 -3.85 9.74 -6.73
N LYS A 61 -2.89 9.18 -7.46
CA LYS A 61 -2.37 9.78 -8.69
C LYS A 61 -3.21 9.43 -9.92
N GLN A 62 -4.19 8.53 -9.80
CA GLN A 62 -5.03 8.12 -10.92
C GLN A 62 -6.11 9.15 -11.20
N TRP A 63 -5.99 9.83 -12.33
CA TRP A 63 -6.94 10.87 -12.79
C TRP A 63 -8.38 10.36 -12.90
N VAL A 64 -8.56 9.07 -13.22
CA VAL A 64 -9.89 8.45 -13.35
C VAL A 64 -10.71 8.56 -12.06
N ILE A 65 -10.07 8.53 -10.89
CA ILE A 65 -10.77 8.65 -9.61
C ILE A 65 -11.38 10.06 -9.48
N ASN A 66 -10.63 11.09 -9.86
CA ASN A 66 -11.10 12.47 -9.86
C ASN A 66 -12.18 12.70 -10.92
N LEU A 67 -12.02 12.14 -12.13
CA LEU A 67 -13.04 12.26 -13.19
C LEU A 67 -14.39 11.71 -12.74
N LEU A 68 -14.39 10.59 -12.01
CA LEU A 68 -15.61 9.96 -11.51
C LEU A 68 -16.18 10.67 -10.27
N GLY A 69 -15.61 11.79 -9.84
CA GLY A 69 -16.00 12.50 -8.61
C GLY A 69 -15.80 11.65 -7.35
N ARG A 70 -14.88 10.67 -7.40
CA ARG A 70 -14.60 9.75 -6.29
C ARG A 70 -13.40 10.21 -5.50
N VAL A 71 -13.32 9.76 -4.25
CA VAL A 71 -12.19 10.01 -3.35
C VAL A 71 -11.61 8.68 -2.91
N THR A 72 -10.29 8.54 -3.03
CA THR A 72 -9.61 7.34 -2.53
C THR A 72 -9.59 7.35 -1.01
N ARG A 73 -10.23 6.39 -0.38
CA ARG A 73 -10.12 6.14 1.06
C ARG A 73 -10.12 4.65 1.35
N PRO A 74 -9.50 4.21 2.46
CA PRO A 74 -9.72 2.87 2.97
C PRO A 74 -11.22 2.64 3.22
N LEU A 75 -11.67 1.41 2.94
CA LEU A 75 -12.99 0.93 3.36
C LEU A 75 -12.89 0.51 4.83
N LEU A 76 -13.78 1.05 5.66
CA LEU A 76 -13.84 0.70 7.08
C LEU A 76 -14.63 -0.59 7.25
N ASN A 77 -14.31 -1.37 8.28
CA ASN A 77 -14.92 -2.69 8.48
C ASN A 77 -16.46 -2.64 8.61
N PHE A 78 -16.99 -1.62 9.27
CA PHE A 78 -18.44 -1.44 9.44
C PHE A 78 -19.16 -1.04 8.14
N GLU A 79 -18.42 -0.62 7.11
CA GLU A 79 -18.99 -0.24 5.81
C GLU A 79 -19.07 -1.44 4.86
N ILE A 80 -18.39 -2.55 5.17
CA ILE A 80 -18.34 -3.73 4.30
C ILE A 80 -19.73 -4.37 4.17
N GLU A 81 -20.45 -4.54 5.28
CA GLU A 81 -21.78 -5.17 5.26
C GLU A 81 -22.83 -4.33 4.51
N PRO A 82 -22.99 -3.02 4.78
CA PRO A 82 -23.84 -2.15 3.98
C PRO A 82 -23.48 -2.16 2.49
N LEU A 83 -22.18 -2.07 2.16
CA LEU A 83 -21.71 -2.11 0.78
C LEU A 83 -22.11 -3.41 0.07
N LEU A 84 -21.98 -4.55 0.75
CA LEU A 84 -22.36 -5.85 0.18
C LEU A 84 -23.88 -5.97 -0.01
N TYR A 85 -24.68 -5.34 0.85
CA TYR A 85 -26.13 -5.27 0.69
C TYR A 85 -26.50 -4.44 -0.55
N ASP A 86 -25.91 -3.25 -0.70
CA ASP A 86 -26.14 -2.36 -1.85
C ASP A 86 -25.75 -3.01 -3.19
N LEU A 87 -24.68 -3.82 -3.20
CA LEU A 87 -24.24 -4.59 -4.36
C LEU A 87 -25.12 -5.83 -4.66
N GLY A 88 -25.84 -6.35 -3.66
CA GLY A 88 -26.62 -7.59 -3.76
C GLY A 88 -27.93 -7.44 -4.52
N ASP A 89 -28.48 -6.22 -4.51
CA ASP A 89 -29.61 -5.87 -5.35
C ASP A 89 -29.11 -5.63 -6.77
N ASN A 90 -29.71 -6.29 -7.75
CA ASN A 90 -29.15 -6.54 -9.09
C ASN A 90 -29.07 -5.29 -10.00
N ARG A 91 -29.04 -4.10 -9.38
CA ARG A 91 -29.03 -2.76 -9.97
C ARG A 91 -27.63 -2.28 -10.36
N PHE A 92 -26.60 -2.82 -9.71
CA PHE A 92 -25.19 -2.58 -10.06
C PHE A 92 -24.60 -3.89 -10.58
N GLY A 93 -24.63 -4.08 -11.91
CA GLY A 93 -24.18 -5.31 -12.55
C GLY A 93 -22.70 -5.62 -12.26
N ILE A 94 -22.45 -6.46 -11.25
CA ILE A 94 -21.42 -7.52 -11.14
C ILE A 94 -21.95 -8.43 -10.02
N ARG A 95 -22.88 -9.32 -10.36
CA ARG A 95 -23.35 -10.35 -9.44
C ARG A 95 -22.37 -11.53 -9.51
N VAL A 96 -22.10 -12.09 -8.33
CA VAL A 96 -21.54 -13.43 -8.11
C VAL A 96 -20.02 -13.56 -8.32
N HIS A 97 -19.23 -13.26 -7.27
CA HIS A 97 -18.03 -14.04 -6.85
C HIS A 97 -17.40 -13.51 -5.56
N ALA A 98 -17.77 -12.30 -5.10
CA ALA A 98 -17.20 -11.71 -3.89
C ALA A 98 -17.36 -12.60 -2.62
N ARG A 99 -18.49 -13.33 -2.49
CA ARG A 99 -18.74 -14.20 -1.33
C ARG A 99 -18.09 -15.60 -1.41
N SER A 100 -17.74 -16.11 -2.59
CA SER A 100 -17.02 -17.40 -2.71
C SER A 100 -15.52 -17.23 -2.53
N GLY A 101 -14.93 -16.11 -2.98
CA GLY A 101 -13.50 -15.81 -2.78
C GLY A 101 -13.15 -15.37 -1.35
N LEU A 102 -14.01 -14.61 -0.68
CA LEU A 102 -13.73 -14.08 0.67
C LEU A 102 -13.88 -15.12 1.78
N ARG A 103 -14.63 -16.22 1.58
CA ARG A 103 -14.74 -17.31 2.55
C ARG A 103 -13.55 -18.26 2.56
N HIS A 104 -12.84 -18.39 1.44
CA HIS A 104 -11.63 -19.20 1.34
C HIS A 104 -10.35 -18.42 1.64
N MET A 105 -10.41 -17.08 1.59
CA MET A 105 -9.30 -16.24 2.04
C MET A 105 -9.33 -16.13 3.57
N LYS A 106 -8.93 -17.22 4.25
CA LYS A 106 -8.48 -17.19 5.65
C LYS A 106 -7.20 -16.35 5.72
N LEU A 107 -7.31 -15.03 5.58
CA LEU A 107 -6.30 -14.14 6.11
C LEU A 107 -6.49 -14.16 7.63
N PRO A 108 -5.48 -14.61 8.39
CA PRO A 108 -5.60 -14.64 9.84
C PRO A 108 -5.98 -13.24 10.31
N SER A 109 -6.99 -13.15 11.18
CA SER A 109 -7.49 -11.91 11.79
C SER A 109 -6.38 -11.06 12.46
N LEU A 110 -5.19 -11.66 12.65
CA LEU A 110 -3.97 -11.00 13.10
C LEU A 110 -3.33 -10.08 12.03
N VAL A 111 -3.41 -10.39 10.74
CA VAL A 111 -2.68 -9.64 9.69
C VAL A 111 -3.31 -8.28 9.42
N LEU A 112 -4.64 -8.18 9.48
CA LEU A 112 -5.34 -6.91 9.22
C LEU A 112 -5.23 -5.94 10.41
N LYS A 113 -5.14 -6.45 11.63
CA LYS A 113 -5.06 -5.63 12.85
C LYS A 113 -3.68 -5.01 13.05
N THR A 114 -2.61 -5.68 12.59
CA THR A 114 -1.23 -5.17 12.72
C THR A 114 -0.77 -4.31 11.54
N MET A 115 -1.50 -4.28 10.41
CA MET A 115 -1.12 -3.49 9.22
C MET A 115 -1.84 -2.14 9.10
N ILE A 116 -2.88 -1.89 9.90
CA ILE A 116 -3.66 -0.64 9.91
C ILE A 116 -3.32 0.25 11.13
N LEU A 117 -2.63 -0.29 12.14
CA LEU A 117 -2.06 0.45 13.28
C LEU A 117 -0.53 0.61 13.19
#